data_AF-A0A101CH51-F1
#
_entry.id   AF-A0A101CH51-F1
#
_cell.length_a   1.000
_cell.length_b   1.000
_cell.length_c   1.000
_cell.angle_alpha   90.00
_cell.angle_beta   90.00
_cell.angle_gamma   90.00
#
_symmetry.space_group_name_H-M   'P 1'
#
loop_
_entity.id
_entity.type
_entity.pdbx_description
1 polymer ?
#
loop_
_entity_poly.entity_id
_entity_poly.type
_entity_poly.pdbx_seq_one_letter_code
_entity_poly.pdbx_strand_id
1 'polypeptide(L)'
;MTDLVRVQVTFTSPSADRASGCTKESTATAKVRLPQPLGDREVVVDYNTVFTAHGAEPPALRLCGELGCTPPTTGCTAASYEQALMAVDAPAHTYRDSEKCDGEWLVLDFSWRTGPACGDSTDPACSSRLGDRWFFRAKKSGWEPMLRTSAGGCRDVQRNEPAFPTSLCASLAPLPASLHPSYAPPSATPTAG
;
A
#
# COMPACT_ATOMS: atom_id res chain seq x y z
N MET A 1 -1.36 -1.55 23.02
CA MET A 1 -2.38 -0.49 22.94
C MET A 1 -1.64 0.81 22.74
N THR A 2 -1.79 1.44 21.58
CA THR A 2 -1.23 2.77 21.34
C THR A 2 -2.00 3.78 22.20
N ASP A 3 -1.31 4.56 23.02
CA ASP A 3 -1.93 5.63 23.80
C ASP A 3 -2.17 6.83 22.85
N LEU A 4 -3.44 7.23 22.69
CA LEU A 4 -3.89 8.17 21.68
C LEU A 4 -4.54 9.39 22.31
N VAL A 5 -4.22 10.57 21.79
CA VAL A 5 -4.97 11.80 22.06
C VAL A 5 -6.00 11.98 20.96
N ARG A 6 -7.30 11.97 21.32
CA ARG A 6 -8.38 12.18 20.35
C ARG A 6 -8.86 13.63 20.42
N VAL A 7 -8.90 14.28 19.26
CA VAL A 7 -9.43 15.63 19.07
C VAL A 7 -10.59 15.52 18.09
N GLN A 8 -11.80 15.77 18.57
CA GLN A 8 -12.98 15.89 17.72
C GLN A 8 -13.25 17.35 17.43
N VAL A 9 -13.31 17.73 16.15
CA VAL A 9 -13.68 19.09 15.76
C VAL A 9 -15.14 19.09 15.36
N THR A 10 -15.94 19.93 16.02
CA THR A 10 -17.34 20.15 15.65
C THR A 10 -17.52 21.65 15.48
N PHE A 11 -18.01 22.06 14.31
CA PHE A 11 -18.36 23.44 14.02
C PHE A 11 -19.78 23.50 13.47
N THR A 12 -20.42 24.64 13.67
CA THR A 12 -21.71 24.96 13.09
C THR A 12 -21.50 26.12 12.13
N SER A 13 -22.00 25.97 10.90
CA SER A 13 -21.89 26.99 9.85
C SER A 13 -23.27 27.28 9.26
N PRO A 14 -23.62 28.56 9.02
CA PRO A 14 -24.81 28.92 8.26
C PRO A 14 -24.63 28.71 6.75
N SER A 15 -23.49 28.17 6.27
CA SER A 15 -23.22 28.00 4.82
C SER A 15 -24.25 27.12 4.09
N ALA A 16 -24.94 26.23 4.80
CA ALA A 16 -26.06 25.46 4.25
C ALA A 16 -27.37 26.28 4.14
N ASP A 17 -27.52 27.36 4.92
CA ASP A 17 -28.63 28.30 4.82
C ASP A 17 -28.30 29.40 3.80
N ARG A 18 -28.53 29.10 2.52
CA ARG A 18 -28.33 30.06 1.43
C ARG A 18 -29.27 31.27 1.50
N ALA A 19 -30.38 31.20 2.25
CA ALA A 19 -31.31 32.32 2.40
C ALA A 19 -30.77 33.40 3.37
N SER A 20 -29.85 33.02 4.26
CA SER A 20 -29.19 33.95 5.20
C SER A 20 -28.28 35.00 4.55
N GLY A 21 -27.87 34.80 3.29
CA GLY A 21 -26.87 35.64 2.61
C GLY A 21 -25.41 35.41 3.05
N CYS A 22 -25.16 34.49 3.99
CA CYS A 22 -23.82 34.09 4.42
C CYS A 22 -23.17 33.10 3.44
N THR A 23 -22.74 33.59 2.27
CA THR A 23 -22.20 32.76 1.18
C THR A 23 -20.68 32.67 1.11
N LYS A 24 -19.97 33.34 2.01
CA LYS A 24 -18.50 33.40 2.02
C LYS A 24 -17.93 32.43 3.04
N GLU A 25 -16.82 31.80 2.67
CA GLU A 25 -16.05 30.91 3.54
C GLU A 25 -14.70 31.53 3.86
N SER A 26 -14.17 31.23 5.05
CA SER A 26 -12.82 31.58 5.45
C SER A 26 -12.23 30.51 6.37
N THR A 27 -10.91 30.37 6.35
CA THR A 27 -10.21 29.46 7.26
C THR A 27 -10.17 30.05 8.67
N ALA A 28 -10.57 29.26 9.66
CA ALA A 28 -10.43 29.60 11.08
C ALA A 28 -9.43 28.67 11.76
N THR A 29 -8.74 29.15 12.80
CA THR A 29 -7.83 28.35 13.62
C THR A 29 -8.43 28.11 15.00
N ALA A 30 -8.61 26.86 15.39
CA ALA A 30 -8.96 26.46 16.74
C ALA A 30 -7.69 26.04 17.51
N LYS A 31 -7.47 26.58 18.71
CA LYS A 31 -6.35 26.18 19.58
C LYS A 31 -6.85 25.20 20.64
N VAL A 32 -6.28 24.00 20.65
CA VAL A 32 -6.59 22.97 21.64
C VAL A 32 -5.44 22.88 22.64
N ARG A 33 -5.76 22.89 23.94
CA ARG A 33 -4.78 22.69 25.01
C ARG A 33 -4.98 21.32 25.63
N LEU A 34 -3.94 20.49 25.60
CA LEU A 34 -3.97 19.18 26.25
C LEU A 34 -3.77 19.33 27.77
N PRO A 35 -4.43 18.49 28.59
CA PRO A 35 -4.27 18.52 30.04
C PRO A 35 -2.87 18.05 30.48
N GLN A 36 -2.15 17.34 29.61
CA GLN A 36 -0.79 16.86 29.81
C GLN A 36 0.02 17.05 28.50
N PRO A 37 1.36 17.19 28.58
CA PRO A 37 2.22 17.28 27.40
C PRO A 37 1.99 16.11 26.44
N LEU A 38 1.98 16.34 25.13
CA LEU A 38 1.69 15.31 24.13
C LEU A 38 2.61 14.08 24.27
N GLY A 39 3.90 14.29 24.52
CA GLY A 39 4.88 13.20 24.61
C GLY A 39 4.97 12.43 23.30
N ASP A 40 5.10 11.11 23.39
CA ASP A 40 5.18 10.20 22.24
C ASP A 40 3.81 9.76 21.71
N ARG A 41 2.71 10.32 22.25
CA ARG A 41 1.35 9.94 21.88
C ARG A 41 1.00 10.48 20.50
N GLU A 42 0.29 9.67 19.73
CA GLU A 42 -0.27 10.09 18.45
C GLU A 42 -1.57 10.88 18.67
N VAL A 43 -1.82 11.86 17.80
CA VAL A 43 -3.04 12.68 17.81
C VAL A 43 -3.96 12.21 16.70
N VAL A 44 -5.15 11.73 17.04
CA VAL A 44 -6.20 11.43 16.07
C VAL A 44 -7.14 12.62 16.01
N VAL A 45 -7.27 13.22 14.82
CA VAL A 45 -8.28 14.24 14.54
C VAL A 45 -9.47 13.58 13.87
N ASP A 46 -10.65 13.82 14.44
CA ASP A 46 -11.91 13.19 14.07
C ASP A 46 -11.86 11.66 14.15
N TYR A 47 -11.96 10.94 13.03
CA TYR A 47 -12.06 9.48 13.04
C TYR A 47 -10.74 8.77 12.70
N ASN A 48 -10.06 9.17 11.62
CA ASN A 48 -8.96 8.39 11.02
C ASN A 48 -7.68 9.19 10.74
N THR A 49 -7.69 10.51 10.90
CA THR A 49 -6.53 11.34 10.53
C THR A 49 -5.56 11.36 11.71
N VAL A 50 -4.47 10.62 11.60
CA VAL A 50 -3.50 10.45 12.68
C VAL A 50 -2.26 11.31 12.44
N PHE A 51 -1.79 11.98 13.48
CA PHE A 51 -0.59 12.80 13.49
C PHE A 51 0.37 12.34 14.58
N THR A 52 1.66 12.60 14.39
CA THR A 52 2.71 12.31 15.38
C THR A 52 3.67 13.48 15.52
N ALA A 53 4.21 13.65 16.73
CA ALA A 53 5.31 14.58 16.98
C ALA A 53 6.64 14.03 16.45
N HIS A 54 6.75 12.72 16.21
CA HIS A 54 7.99 12.10 15.79
C HIS A 54 8.42 12.55 14.39
N GLY A 55 9.60 13.17 14.31
CA GLY A 55 10.15 13.73 13.08
C GLY A 55 9.47 15.03 12.62
N ALA A 56 8.72 15.72 13.50
CA ALA A 56 8.15 17.03 13.24
C ALA A 56 8.85 18.11 14.09
N GLU A 57 8.94 19.33 13.57
CA GLU A 57 9.44 20.48 14.33
C GLU A 57 8.29 21.10 15.15
N PRO A 58 8.41 21.22 16.49
CA PRO A 58 7.37 21.84 17.30
C PRO A 58 7.11 23.31 16.87
N PRO A 59 5.84 23.76 16.87
CA PRO A 59 4.63 23.10 17.38
C PRO A 59 3.89 22.25 16.34
N ALA A 60 4.46 22.02 15.15
CA ALA A 60 3.81 21.24 14.11
C ALA A 60 3.79 19.75 14.46
N LEU A 61 2.84 19.03 13.87
CA LEU A 61 2.78 17.57 13.90
C LEU A 61 2.86 17.05 12.46
N ARG A 62 3.48 15.89 12.29
CA ARG A 62 3.57 15.21 10.99
C ARG A 62 2.34 14.32 10.81
N LEU A 63 1.68 14.44 9.66
CA LEU A 63 0.62 13.51 9.26
C LEU A 63 1.21 12.10 9.07
N CYS A 64 0.56 11.11 9.65
CA CYS A 64 0.93 9.72 9.47
C CYS A 64 0.45 9.22 8.11
N GLY A 65 1.27 8.41 7.44
CA GLY A 65 0.92 7.82 6.15
C GLY A 65 0.06 6.57 6.31
N GLU A 66 -0.26 5.93 5.19
CA GLU A 66 -1.06 4.69 5.16
C GLU A 66 -0.39 3.54 5.93
N LEU A 67 0.93 3.55 6.00
CA LEU A 67 1.74 2.60 6.77
C LEU A 67 1.83 2.93 8.27
N GLY A 68 1.05 3.93 8.73
CA GLY A 68 1.06 4.42 10.10
C GLY A 68 2.12 5.50 10.38
N CYS A 69 2.24 5.88 11.65
CA CYS A 69 3.13 6.95 12.08
C CYS A 69 4.61 6.54 12.12
N THR A 70 4.86 5.25 12.34
CA THR A 70 6.19 4.64 12.39
C THR A 70 6.24 3.47 11.41
N PRO A 71 6.27 3.75 10.09
CA PRO A 71 6.34 2.68 9.10
C PRO A 71 7.61 1.84 9.33
N PRO A 72 7.55 0.51 9.09
CA PRO A 72 8.74 -0.31 9.09
C PRO A 72 9.79 0.25 8.14
N THR A 73 11.07 0.14 8.51
CA THR A 73 12.16 0.44 7.58
C THR A 73 12.21 -0.61 6.47
N THR A 74 12.67 -0.20 5.29
CA THR A 74 12.98 -1.16 4.22
C THR A 74 14.07 -2.12 4.68
N GLY A 75 13.92 -3.40 4.34
CA GLY A 75 14.87 -4.44 4.69
C GLY A 75 14.28 -5.84 4.55
N CYS A 76 15.08 -6.85 4.89
CA CYS A 76 14.68 -8.25 4.71
C CYS A 76 13.94 -8.79 5.93
N THR A 77 12.75 -8.24 6.19
CA THR A 77 11.90 -8.63 7.32
C THR A 77 10.44 -8.73 6.89
N ALA A 78 9.67 -9.57 7.59
CA ALA A 78 8.25 -9.77 7.29
C ALA A 78 7.45 -8.45 7.31
N ALA A 79 7.68 -7.57 8.29
CA ALA A 79 7.01 -6.28 8.40
C ALA A 79 7.34 -5.34 7.23
N SER A 80 8.58 -5.39 6.74
CA SER A 80 9.01 -4.62 5.57
C SER A 80 8.34 -5.12 4.28
N TYR A 81 8.13 -6.43 4.16
CA TYR A 81 7.43 -7.00 3.01
C TYR A 81 5.93 -6.69 3.02
N GLU A 82 5.29 -6.60 4.18
CA GLU A 82 3.90 -6.11 4.28
C GLU A 82 3.80 -4.66 3.78
N GLN A 83 4.77 -3.81 4.12
CA GLN A 83 4.87 -2.46 3.57
C GLN A 83 4.99 -2.48 2.03
N ALA A 84 5.75 -3.41 1.45
CA ALA A 84 5.86 -3.53 -0.01
C ALA A 84 4.54 -3.98 -0.67
N LEU A 85 3.79 -4.89 -0.04
CA LEU A 85 2.47 -5.30 -0.51
C LEU A 85 1.48 -4.13 -0.49
N MET A 86 1.49 -3.31 0.56
CA MET A 86 0.69 -2.09 0.63
C MET A 86 1.07 -1.09 -0.46
N ALA A 87 2.36 -0.94 -0.78
CA ALA A 87 2.83 0.00 -1.80
C ALA A 87 2.38 -0.32 -3.24
N VAL A 88 1.88 -1.55 -3.49
CA VAL A 88 1.31 -1.96 -4.79
C VAL A 88 -0.19 -2.24 -4.72
N ASP A 89 -0.86 -1.79 -3.65
CA ASP A 89 -2.28 -2.04 -3.39
C ASP A 89 -2.64 -3.53 -3.51
N ALA A 90 -1.78 -4.41 -2.98
CA ALA A 90 -2.00 -5.85 -3.06
C ALA A 90 -3.34 -6.21 -2.38
N PRO A 91 -4.14 -7.13 -2.97
CA PRO A 91 -5.41 -7.51 -2.39
C PRO A 91 -5.31 -8.01 -0.94
N ALA A 92 -6.37 -7.80 -0.16
CA ALA A 92 -6.46 -8.39 1.16
C ALA A 92 -6.37 -9.93 1.10
N HIS A 93 -5.81 -10.54 2.14
CA HIS A 93 -5.55 -11.99 2.21
C HIS A 93 -4.64 -12.53 1.10
N THR A 94 -3.69 -11.70 0.67
CA THR A 94 -2.59 -12.12 -0.19
C THR A 94 -1.66 -13.11 0.53
N TYR A 95 -1.21 -14.12 -0.21
CA TYR A 95 -0.19 -15.07 0.19
C TYR A 95 1.13 -14.63 -0.41
N ARG A 96 2.19 -14.55 0.41
CA ARG A 96 3.57 -14.42 -0.10
C ARG A 96 4.03 -15.80 -0.54
N ASP A 97 4.19 -15.98 -1.84
CA ASP A 97 4.58 -17.26 -2.42
C ASP A 97 6.11 -17.41 -2.46
N SER A 98 6.83 -16.29 -2.66
CA SER A 98 8.28 -16.24 -2.44
C SER A 98 8.82 -14.83 -2.26
N GLU A 99 9.97 -14.73 -1.60
CA GLU A 99 10.71 -13.49 -1.38
C GLU A 99 12.20 -13.66 -1.68
N LYS A 100 12.80 -12.63 -2.30
CA LYS A 100 14.26 -12.48 -2.42
C LYS A 100 14.64 -11.05 -2.10
N CYS A 101 15.55 -10.86 -1.15
CA CYS A 101 15.90 -9.55 -0.63
C CYS A 101 17.39 -9.48 -0.29
N ASP A 102 18.01 -8.34 -0.58
CA ASP A 102 19.39 -8.03 -0.15
C ASP A 102 19.51 -6.76 0.72
N GLY A 103 18.37 -6.13 1.03
CA GLY A 103 18.28 -4.93 1.85
C GLY A 103 18.14 -3.63 1.07
N GLU A 104 18.62 -3.58 -0.19
CA GLU A 104 18.39 -2.46 -1.10
C GLU A 104 17.32 -2.80 -2.15
N TRP A 105 17.21 -4.07 -2.50
CA TRP A 105 16.32 -4.60 -3.53
C TRP A 105 15.46 -5.73 -2.97
N LEU A 106 14.26 -5.84 -3.52
CA LEU A 106 13.29 -6.86 -3.14
C LEU A 106 12.57 -7.37 -4.38
N VAL A 107 12.42 -8.70 -4.45
CA VAL A 107 11.50 -9.39 -5.34
C VAL A 107 10.46 -10.07 -4.47
N LEU A 108 9.18 -9.81 -4.75
CA LEU A 108 8.07 -10.51 -4.13
C LEU A 108 7.21 -11.16 -5.20
N ASP A 109 6.99 -12.46 -5.03
CA ASP A 109 5.93 -13.18 -5.72
C ASP A 109 4.79 -13.37 -4.72
N PHE A 110 3.60 -12.97 -5.12
CA PHE A 110 2.43 -13.10 -4.26
C PHE A 110 1.18 -13.46 -5.04
N SER A 111 0.25 -14.13 -4.37
CA SER A 111 -1.03 -14.54 -4.95
C SER A 111 -2.21 -14.25 -4.05
N TRP A 112 -3.39 -14.14 -4.63
CA TRP A 112 -4.65 -13.98 -3.92
C TRP A 112 -5.72 -14.89 -4.52
N ARG A 113 -6.64 -15.35 -3.67
CA ARG A 113 -7.75 -16.19 -4.13
C ARG A 113 -8.75 -15.36 -4.92
N THR A 114 -9.22 -15.92 -6.03
CA THR A 114 -10.26 -15.32 -6.88
C THR A 114 -11.51 -16.19 -7.01
N GLY A 115 -11.48 -17.39 -6.44
CA GLY A 115 -12.60 -18.32 -6.39
C GLY A 115 -13.59 -18.08 -5.25
N PRO A 116 -14.73 -18.78 -5.27
CA PRO A 116 -15.71 -18.73 -4.18
C PRO A 116 -15.13 -19.27 -2.85
N ALA A 117 -15.73 -18.85 -1.73
CA ALA A 117 -15.41 -19.40 -0.42
C ALA A 117 -16.02 -20.80 -0.27
N CYS A 118 -15.23 -21.84 -0.46
CA CYS A 118 -15.77 -23.21 -0.58
C CYS A 118 -15.50 -24.16 0.59
N GLY A 119 -14.99 -23.68 1.73
CA GLY A 119 -14.57 -24.58 2.82
C GLY A 119 -13.56 -25.63 2.31
N ASP A 120 -13.80 -26.91 2.65
CA ASP A 120 -12.95 -28.05 2.28
C ASP A 120 -13.27 -28.67 0.90
N SER A 121 -14.03 -27.98 0.05
CA SER A 121 -14.35 -28.46 -1.30
C SER A 121 -13.10 -28.65 -2.16
N THR A 122 -13.06 -29.74 -2.93
CA THR A 122 -11.99 -30.04 -3.91
C THR A 122 -12.27 -29.47 -5.30
N ASP A 123 -13.31 -28.65 -5.46
CA ASP A 123 -13.63 -28.02 -6.74
C ASP A 123 -12.46 -27.11 -7.19
N PRO A 124 -11.95 -27.26 -8.43
CA PRO A 124 -10.85 -26.45 -8.95
C PRO A 124 -11.08 -24.95 -8.83
N ALA A 125 -12.33 -24.47 -8.96
CA ALA A 125 -12.69 -23.07 -8.79
C ALA A 125 -12.32 -22.55 -7.40
N CYS A 126 -12.38 -23.40 -6.38
CA CYS A 126 -12.07 -23.07 -4.99
C CYS A 126 -10.56 -22.93 -4.72
N SER A 127 -9.74 -23.44 -5.63
CA SER A 127 -8.28 -23.29 -5.63
C SER A 127 -7.78 -22.16 -6.54
N SER A 128 -8.70 -21.50 -7.27
CA SER A 128 -8.36 -20.42 -8.20
C SER A 128 -7.65 -19.26 -7.50
N ARG A 129 -6.51 -18.88 -8.06
CA ARG A 129 -5.69 -17.76 -7.60
C ARG A 129 -5.16 -16.98 -8.78
N LEU A 130 -4.96 -15.70 -8.58
CA LEU A 130 -4.09 -14.88 -9.41
C LEU A 130 -2.86 -14.51 -8.61
N GLY A 131 -1.78 -14.16 -9.28
CA GLY A 131 -0.56 -13.73 -8.65
C GLY A 131 0.32 -12.88 -9.54
N ASP A 132 1.17 -12.11 -8.90
CA ASP A 132 2.07 -11.16 -9.50
C ASP A 132 3.47 -11.34 -8.94
N ARG A 133 4.45 -10.91 -9.74
CA ARG A 133 5.82 -10.68 -9.28
C ARG A 133 6.13 -9.21 -9.43
N TRP A 134 6.58 -8.63 -8.33
CA TRP A 134 6.98 -7.24 -8.24
C TRP A 134 8.44 -7.11 -7.82
N PHE A 135 9.12 -6.14 -8.42
CA PHE A 135 10.47 -5.73 -8.10
C PHE A 135 10.44 -4.35 -7.45
N PHE A 136 11.18 -4.19 -6.36
CA PHE A 136 11.18 -2.97 -5.56
C PHE A 136 12.59 -2.48 -5.27
N ARG A 137 12.69 -1.16 -5.06
CA ARG A 137 13.88 -0.49 -4.55
C ARG A 137 13.61 0.13 -3.19
N ALA A 138 14.57 -0.01 -2.28
CA ALA A 138 14.49 0.63 -0.98
C ALA A 138 14.64 2.15 -1.12
N LYS A 139 13.70 2.90 -0.54
CA LYS A 139 13.78 4.36 -0.34
C LYS A 139 13.58 4.69 1.12
N LYS A 140 13.92 5.93 1.50
CA LYS A 140 13.66 6.44 2.86
C LYS A 140 12.17 6.41 3.23
N SER A 141 11.28 6.54 2.23
CA SER A 141 9.83 6.52 2.40
C SER A 141 9.24 5.09 2.44
N GLY A 142 10.03 4.05 2.15
CA GLY A 142 9.56 2.68 2.01
C GLY A 142 10.03 2.02 0.72
N TRP A 143 9.46 0.86 0.41
CA TRP A 143 9.69 0.17 -0.86
C TRP A 143 9.01 0.91 -2.00
N GLU A 144 9.78 1.26 -3.03
CA GLU A 144 9.28 1.83 -4.28
C GLU A 144 9.13 0.73 -5.33
N PRO A 145 7.92 0.46 -5.86
CA PRO A 145 7.71 -0.53 -6.90
C PRO A 145 8.27 -0.02 -8.24
N MET A 146 8.97 -0.91 -8.95
CA MET A 146 9.64 -0.54 -10.22
C MET A 146 9.06 -1.28 -11.42
N LEU A 147 8.83 -2.59 -11.26
CA LEU A 147 8.42 -3.46 -12.35
C LEU A 147 7.49 -4.55 -11.84
N ARG A 148 6.41 -4.78 -12.61
CA ARG A 148 5.55 -5.96 -12.52
C ARG A 148 5.78 -6.81 -13.77
N THR A 149 6.06 -8.10 -13.60
CA THR A 149 6.19 -9.04 -14.73
C THR A 149 5.96 -10.48 -14.26
N SER A 150 5.53 -11.37 -15.16
CA SER A 150 5.51 -12.81 -14.92
C SER A 150 6.75 -13.52 -15.49
N ALA A 151 7.64 -12.80 -16.17
CA ALA A 151 8.84 -13.36 -16.77
C ALA A 151 9.85 -13.84 -15.71
N GLY A 152 10.64 -14.85 -16.09
CA GLY A 152 11.80 -15.30 -15.34
C GLY A 152 13.08 -14.56 -15.73
N GLY A 153 14.13 -14.75 -14.94
CA GLY A 153 15.45 -14.19 -15.18
C GLY A 153 15.55 -12.68 -14.96
N CYS A 154 16.69 -12.12 -15.38
CA CYS A 154 17.06 -10.72 -15.11
C CYS A 154 16.72 -9.73 -16.22
N ARG A 155 16.35 -10.21 -17.42
CA ARG A 155 16.30 -9.38 -18.64
C ARG A 155 15.41 -8.15 -18.50
N ASP A 156 14.21 -8.31 -17.97
CA ASP A 156 13.22 -7.23 -17.94
C ASP A 156 13.53 -6.24 -16.83
N VAL A 157 13.87 -6.74 -15.63
CA VAL A 157 14.22 -5.88 -14.49
C VAL A 157 15.50 -5.10 -14.75
N GLN A 158 16.55 -5.70 -15.32
CA GLN A 158 17.80 -4.98 -15.61
C GLN A 158 17.69 -4.05 -16.82
N ARG A 159 16.70 -4.24 -17.69
CA ARG A 159 16.37 -3.24 -18.72
C ARG A 159 15.71 -2.00 -18.11
N ASN A 160 14.88 -2.19 -17.08
CA ASN A 160 14.20 -1.11 -16.38
C ASN A 160 15.13 -0.39 -15.37
N GLU A 161 15.90 -1.17 -14.61
CA GLU A 161 16.85 -0.71 -13.59
C GLU A 161 18.17 -1.51 -13.72
N PRO A 162 19.14 -1.00 -14.50
CA PRO A 162 20.41 -1.69 -14.76
C PRO A 162 21.23 -2.01 -13.52
N ALA A 163 21.03 -1.28 -12.40
CA ALA A 163 21.69 -1.56 -11.14
C ALA A 163 21.12 -2.79 -10.40
N PHE A 164 20.01 -3.37 -10.88
CA PHE A 164 19.36 -4.48 -10.19
C PHE A 164 20.26 -5.72 -10.10
N PRO A 165 20.46 -6.29 -8.90
CA PRO A 165 21.44 -7.34 -8.66
C PRO A 165 21.05 -8.66 -9.32
N THR A 166 21.97 -9.20 -10.12
CA THR A 166 21.81 -10.48 -10.82
C THR A 166 21.51 -11.64 -9.84
N SER A 167 22.02 -11.60 -8.62
CA SER A 167 21.79 -12.62 -7.58
C SER A 167 20.31 -12.77 -7.21
N LEU A 168 19.50 -11.71 -7.32
CA LEU A 168 18.08 -11.74 -6.98
C LEU A 168 17.20 -12.22 -8.15
N CYS A 169 17.66 -12.12 -9.40
CA CYS A 169 16.85 -12.45 -10.58
C CYS A 169 17.32 -13.65 -11.39
N ALA A 170 18.59 -14.07 -11.29
CA ALA A 170 19.16 -15.08 -12.18
C ALA A 170 18.48 -16.46 -12.08
N SER A 171 18.01 -16.81 -10.89
CA SER A 171 17.32 -18.09 -10.62
C SER A 171 15.80 -18.01 -10.73
N LEU A 172 15.24 -16.86 -11.09
CA LEU A 172 13.79 -16.71 -11.16
C LEU A 172 13.23 -17.48 -12.36
N ALA A 173 12.44 -18.51 -12.07
CA ALA A 173 11.56 -19.10 -13.08
C ALA A 173 10.43 -18.13 -13.44
N PRO A 174 9.84 -18.22 -14.65
CA PRO A 174 8.59 -17.54 -14.95
C PRO A 174 7.49 -17.93 -13.97
N LEU A 175 6.58 -16.99 -13.66
CA LEU A 175 5.41 -17.31 -12.86
C LEU A 175 4.53 -18.36 -13.58
N PRO A 176 3.90 -19.30 -12.84
CA PRO A 176 2.95 -20.23 -13.42
C PRO A 176 1.84 -19.49 -14.18
N ALA A 177 1.50 -19.98 -15.38
CA ALA A 177 0.42 -19.41 -16.19
C ALA A 177 -0.94 -19.43 -15.48
N SER A 178 -1.13 -20.32 -14.50
CA SER A 178 -2.32 -20.36 -13.65
C SER A 178 -2.44 -19.14 -12.73
N LEU A 179 -1.33 -18.52 -12.31
CA LEU A 179 -1.32 -17.33 -11.47
C LEU A 179 -1.39 -16.05 -12.30
N HIS A 180 -0.80 -16.05 -13.50
CA HIS A 180 -0.80 -14.87 -14.37
C HIS A 180 -1.28 -15.24 -15.80
N PRO A 181 -2.57 -15.57 -15.96
CA PRO A 181 -3.11 -15.96 -17.26
C PRO A 181 -3.06 -14.80 -18.26
N SER A 182 -2.40 -15.03 -19.39
CA SER A 182 -2.43 -14.11 -20.52
C SER A 182 -3.73 -14.35 -21.29
N TYR A 183 -4.74 -13.51 -21.08
CA TYR A 183 -5.95 -13.55 -21.91
C TYR A 183 -5.66 -12.88 -23.26
N ALA A 184 -6.01 -13.56 -24.36
CA ALA A 184 -6.04 -12.90 -25.66
C ALA A 184 -7.04 -11.73 -25.61
N PRO A 185 -6.75 -10.59 -26.28
CA PRO A 185 -7.74 -9.52 -26.41
C PRO A 185 -9.01 -10.09 -27.04
N PRO A 186 -10.21 -9.64 -26.62
CA PRO A 186 -11.45 -10.12 -27.20
C PRO A 186 -11.42 -9.90 -28.72
N SER A 187 -11.60 -10.97 -29.50
CA SER A 187 -11.68 -10.89 -30.96
C SER A 187 -12.78 -9.90 -31.34
N ALA A 188 -12.46 -8.92 -32.18
CA ALA A 188 -13.44 -7.97 -32.69
C ALA A 188 -14.57 -8.73 -33.39
N THR A 189 -15.81 -8.45 -32.99
CA THR A 189 -17.02 -9.01 -33.60
C THR A 189 -17.04 -8.65 -35.09
N PRO A 190 -17.32 -9.57 -36.02
CA PRO A 190 -17.41 -9.24 -37.43
C PRO A 190 -18.59 -8.27 -37.64
N THR A 191 -18.33 -7.10 -38.19
CA THR A 191 -19.38 -6.21 -38.68
C THR A 191 -20.03 -6.89 -39.89
N ALA A 192 -21.31 -7.26 -39.77
CA ALA A 192 -22.09 -7.73 -40.91
C ALA A 192 -22.22 -6.59 -41.93
N GLY A 193 -21.85 -6.87 -43.18
CA GLY A 193 -22.03 -5.97 -44.32
C GLY A 193 -23.40 -6.10 -44.97
#